data_AF-A0A4R4E481-F1
#
_entry.id   AF-A0A4R4E481-F1
#
_cell.length_a   1.000
_cell.length_b   1.000
_cell.length_c   1.000
_cell.angle_alpha   90.00
_cell.angle_beta   90.00
_cell.angle_gamma   90.00
#
_symmetry.space_group_name_H-M   'P 1'
#
loop_
_entity.id
_entity.type
_entity.pdbx_description
1 polymer ?
#
loop_
_entity_poly.entity_id
_entity_poly.type
_entity_poly.pdbx_seq_one_letter_code
_entity_poly.pdbx_strand_id
1 'polypeptide(L)'
;MKRRFRSPEETKKELVAEVLSGYRTEVVARQYGLSPRTLRNWVRQYQDEVDDLMAKKRDEAEKLKQDAGKLQDLQVKYNEAVKLLGEKELEINILRELVKKKHPDWK
;
A
#
# COMPACT_ATOMS: atom_id res chain seq x y z
N MET A 1 4.43 -41.00 23.98
CA MET A 1 3.69 -40.59 22.77
C MET A 1 4.28 -39.30 22.23
N LYS A 2 4.73 -39.25 20.97
CA LYS A 2 5.15 -37.97 20.34
C LYS A 2 3.91 -37.09 20.20
N ARG A 3 3.92 -35.90 20.80
CA ARG A 3 2.83 -34.93 20.67
C ARG A 3 2.63 -34.62 19.18
N ARG A 4 1.40 -34.79 18.67
CA ARG A 4 1.07 -34.31 17.32
C ARG A 4 1.32 -32.81 17.31
N PHE A 5 2.16 -32.34 16.39
CA PHE A 5 2.36 -30.92 16.15
C PHE A 5 1.02 -30.31 15.73
N ARG A 6 0.31 -29.70 16.68
CA ARG A 6 -0.96 -29.01 16.45
C ARG A 6 -0.61 -27.58 16.10
N SER A 7 -0.27 -27.37 14.82
CA SER A 7 -0.12 -26.01 14.28
C SER A 7 -1.50 -25.36 14.16
N PRO A 8 -1.66 -24.10 14.60
CA PRO A 8 -2.78 -23.26 14.18
C PRO A 8 -2.92 -23.25 12.65
N GLU A 9 -4.14 -23.16 12.14
CA GLU A 9 -4.37 -23.21 10.70
C GLU A 9 -3.66 -22.06 9.95
N GLU A 10 -3.61 -20.89 10.58
CA GLU A 10 -2.92 -19.70 10.10
C GLU A 10 -1.43 -19.96 9.83
N THR A 11 -0.72 -20.54 10.81
CA THR A 11 0.69 -20.91 10.64
C THR A 11 0.93 -21.92 9.51
N LYS A 12 -0.05 -22.78 9.20
CA LYS A 12 0.08 -23.69 8.03
C LYS A 12 -0.02 -22.92 6.73
N LYS A 13 -0.94 -21.97 6.64
CA LYS A 13 -1.15 -21.13 5.46
C LYS A 13 0.05 -20.23 5.21
N GLU A 14 0.68 -19.70 6.26
CA GLU A 14 1.93 -18.93 6.17
C GLU A 14 3.08 -19.78 5.58
N LEU A 15 3.28 -21.00 6.07
CA LEU A 15 4.32 -21.89 5.54
C LEU A 15 4.05 -22.31 4.10
N VAL A 16 2.79 -22.49 3.72
CA VAL A 16 2.39 -22.74 2.34
C VAL A 16 2.65 -21.51 1.47
N ALA A 17 2.36 -20.30 1.95
CA ALA A 17 2.65 -19.06 1.26
C ALA A 17 4.15 -18.87 1.00
N GLU A 18 5.00 -19.24 1.98
CA GLU A 18 6.46 -19.21 1.81
C GLU A 18 6.90 -20.17 0.69
N VAL A 19 6.36 -21.39 0.65
CA VAL A 19 6.66 -22.34 -0.44
C VAL A 19 6.17 -21.82 -1.80
N LEU A 20 4.96 -21.27 -1.88
CA LEU A 20 4.38 -20.72 -3.11
C LEU A 20 5.12 -19.47 -3.60
N SER A 21 5.74 -18.73 -2.68
CA SER A 21 6.62 -17.59 -3.02
C SER A 21 7.95 -18.01 -3.67
N GLY A 22 8.21 -19.32 -3.80
CA GLY A 22 9.36 -19.88 -4.51
C GLY A 22 10.40 -20.57 -3.64
N TYR A 23 10.18 -20.64 -2.31
CA TYR A 23 11.10 -21.34 -1.42
C TYR A 23 10.98 -22.87 -1.53
N ARG A 24 12.11 -23.56 -1.43
CA ARG A 24 12.13 -25.04 -1.48
C ARG A 24 11.43 -25.63 -0.27
N THR A 25 10.45 -26.49 -0.50
CA THR A 25 9.67 -27.16 0.55
C THR A 25 10.55 -27.87 1.58
N GLU A 26 11.66 -28.50 1.17
CA GLU A 26 12.53 -29.22 2.10
C GLU A 26 13.28 -28.28 3.05
N VAL A 27 13.62 -27.06 2.59
CA VAL A 27 14.35 -26.06 3.37
C VAL A 27 13.40 -25.45 4.40
N VAL A 28 12.24 -24.99 3.96
CA VAL A 28 11.18 -24.45 4.83
C VAL A 28 10.80 -25.49 5.88
N ALA A 29 10.52 -26.73 5.48
CA ALA A 29 10.17 -27.78 6.44
C ALA A 29 11.23 -28.00 7.52
N ARG A 30 12.53 -28.01 7.16
CA ARG A 30 13.63 -28.17 8.13
C ARG A 30 13.75 -26.98 9.08
N GLN A 31 13.60 -25.76 8.58
CA GLN A 31 13.67 -24.54 9.38
C GLN A 31 12.63 -24.53 10.50
N TYR A 32 11.43 -25.05 10.23
CA TYR A 32 10.33 -25.12 11.20
C TYR A 32 10.23 -26.49 11.91
N GLY A 33 11.22 -27.38 11.76
CA GLY A 33 11.24 -28.68 12.44
C GLY A 33 10.17 -29.67 11.97
N LEU A 34 9.67 -29.50 10.74
CA LEU A 34 8.62 -30.30 10.11
C LEU A 34 9.20 -31.35 9.16
N SER A 35 8.46 -32.43 8.96
CA SER A 35 8.75 -33.35 7.87
C SER A 35 8.40 -32.70 6.52
N PRO A 36 9.26 -32.78 5.50
CA PRO A 36 8.95 -32.28 4.15
C PRO A 36 7.65 -32.86 3.58
N ARG A 37 7.33 -34.12 3.94
CA ARG A 37 6.08 -34.78 3.54
C ARG A 37 4.85 -34.07 4.13
N THR A 38 4.94 -33.62 5.39
CA THR A 38 3.86 -32.89 6.04
C THR A 38 3.62 -31.55 5.36
N LEU A 39 4.67 -30.79 5.07
CA LEU A 39 4.54 -29.51 4.39
C LEU A 39 4.01 -29.68 2.96
N ARG A 40 4.48 -30.70 2.22
CA ARG A 40 3.98 -31.00 0.87
C ARG A 40 2.48 -31.36 0.86
N ASN A 41 1.98 -32.02 1.91
CA ASN A 41 0.55 -32.29 2.06
C ASN A 41 -0.24 -31.00 2.34
N TRP A 42 0.30 -30.08 3.14
CA TRP A 42 -0.35 -28.80 3.40
C TRP A 42 -0.40 -27.93 2.14
N VAL A 43 0.69 -27.90 1.35
CA VAL A 43 0.69 -27.21 0.06
C VAL A 43 -0.46 -27.71 -0.80
N ARG A 44 -0.60 -29.04 -0.98
CA ARG A 44 -1.72 -29.60 -1.74
C ARG A 44 -3.11 -29.27 -1.18
N GLN A 45 -3.23 -29.06 0.12
CA GLN A 45 -4.51 -28.82 0.78
C GLN A 45 -4.92 -27.34 0.74
N TYR A 46 -3.96 -26.43 0.82
CA TYR A 46 -4.20 -25.00 1.01
C TYR A 46 -3.70 -24.14 -0.15
N GLN A 47 -3.12 -24.73 -1.20
CA GLN A 47 -2.53 -23.98 -2.31
C GLN A 47 -3.53 -22.98 -2.91
N ASP A 48 -4.72 -23.43 -3.33
CA ASP A 48 -5.69 -22.56 -4.00
C ASP A 48 -6.13 -21.39 -3.10
N GLU A 49 -6.42 -21.68 -1.82
CA GLU A 49 -6.81 -20.65 -0.84
C GLU A 49 -5.69 -19.64 -0.60
N VAL A 50 -4.45 -20.11 -0.49
CA VAL A 50 -3.29 -19.25 -0.24
C VAL A 50 -2.95 -18.45 -1.48
N ASP A 51 -3.02 -19.03 -2.68
CA ASP A 51 -2.80 -18.33 -3.95
C ASP A 51 -3.82 -17.18 -4.11
N ASP A 52 -5.10 -17.42 -3.83
CA ASP A 52 -6.14 -16.38 -3.86
C ASP A 52 -5.87 -15.25 -2.84
N LEU A 53 -5.45 -15.60 -1.63
CA LEU A 53 -5.09 -14.61 -0.60
C LEU A 53 -3.86 -13.78 -1.01
N MET A 54 -2.85 -14.41 -1.60
CA MET A 54 -1.64 -13.75 -2.08
C MET A 54 -1.95 -12.83 -3.27
N ALA A 55 -2.82 -13.24 -4.18
CA ALA A 55 -3.29 -12.42 -5.29
C ALA A 55 -4.02 -11.15 -4.78
N LYS A 56 -4.96 -11.30 -3.84
CA LYS A 56 -5.66 -10.15 -3.23
C LYS A 56 -4.70 -9.18 -2.55
N LYS A 57 -3.75 -9.69 -1.75
CA LYS A 57 -2.73 -8.87 -1.10
C LYS A 57 -1.87 -8.10 -2.12
N ARG A 58 -1.55 -8.73 -3.26
CA ARG A 58 -0.79 -8.07 -4.34
C ARG A 58 -1.60 -6.95 -4.98
N ASP A 59 -2.87 -7.19 -5.27
CA ASP A 59 -3.77 -6.17 -5.85
C ASP A 59 -3.97 -4.99 -4.90
N GLU A 60 -4.15 -5.27 -3.60
CA GLU A 60 -4.23 -4.25 -2.55
C GLU A 60 -2.94 -3.41 -2.45
N ALA A 61 -1.78 -4.07 -2.48
CA ALA A 61 -0.48 -3.37 -2.45
C ALA A 61 -0.28 -2.48 -3.68
N GLU A 62 -0.66 -2.95 -4.86
CA GLU A 62 -0.57 -2.16 -6.09
C GLU A 62 -1.51 -0.97 -6.06
N LYS A 63 -2.74 -1.16 -5.57
CA LYS A 63 -3.71 -0.07 -5.37
C LYS A 63 -3.18 0.97 -4.38
N LEU A 64 -2.62 0.54 -3.26
CA LEU A 64 -2.03 1.45 -2.27
C LEU A 64 -0.89 2.28 -2.86
N LYS A 65 -0.04 1.66 -3.69
CA LYS A 65 1.04 2.34 -4.40
C LYS A 65 0.51 3.38 -5.40
N GLN A 66 -0.54 3.05 -6.15
CA GLN A 66 -1.19 3.99 -7.06
C GLN A 66 -1.81 5.17 -6.31
N ASP A 67 -2.48 4.91 -5.20
CA ASP A 67 -3.13 5.95 -4.40
C ASP A 67 -2.10 6.86 -3.73
N ALA A 68 -0.96 6.32 -3.28
CA ALA A 68 0.17 7.12 -2.80
C ALA A 68 0.72 8.05 -3.90
N GLY A 69 0.86 7.56 -5.14
CA GLY A 69 1.27 8.38 -6.29
C GLY A 69 0.27 9.51 -6.58
N LYS A 70 -1.03 9.20 -6.62
CA LYS A 70 -2.08 10.22 -6.81
C LYS A 70 -2.07 11.28 -5.71
N LEU A 71 -1.82 10.88 -4.46
CA LEU A 71 -1.75 11.80 -3.34
C LEU A 71 -0.56 12.77 -3.50
N GLN A 72 0.59 12.27 -3.94
CA GLN A 72 1.76 13.11 -4.22
C GLN A 72 1.47 14.10 -5.36
N ASP A 73 0.85 13.65 -6.45
CA ASP A 73 0.46 14.52 -7.56
C ASP A 73 -0.54 15.60 -7.11
N LEU A 74 -1.50 15.22 -6.26
CA LEU A 74 -2.48 16.16 -5.71
C LEU A 74 -1.82 17.20 -4.82
N GLN A 75 -0.83 16.80 -4.02
CA GLN A 75 -0.06 17.71 -3.17
C GLN A 75 0.73 18.73 -4.00
N VAL A 76 1.33 18.30 -5.12
CA VAL A 76 2.03 19.20 -6.04
C VAL A 76 1.06 20.22 -6.64
N LYS A 77 -0.07 19.75 -7.19
CA LYS A 77 -1.11 20.62 -7.76
C LYS A 77 -1.68 21.61 -6.74
N TYR A 78 -1.87 21.16 -5.51
CA TYR A 78 -2.32 22.01 -4.42
C TYR A 78 -1.31 23.13 -4.12
N ASN A 79 -0.02 22.80 -4.00
CA ASN A 79 1.02 23.78 -3.73
C ASN A 79 1.14 24.82 -4.87
N GLU A 80 1.04 24.37 -6.12
CA GLU A 80 1.01 25.25 -7.29
C GLU A 80 -0.20 26.19 -7.26
N ALA A 81 -1.39 25.66 -6.97
CA ALA A 81 -2.62 26.45 -6.88
C ALA A 81 -2.53 27.51 -5.75
N VAL A 82 -2.00 27.15 -4.59
CA VAL A 82 -1.79 28.08 -3.47
C VAL A 82 -0.82 29.20 -3.85
N LYS A 83 0.26 28.87 -4.57
CA LYS A 83 1.21 29.89 -5.05
C LYS A 83 0.55 30.87 -6.01
N LEU A 84 -0.17 30.35 -7.02
CA LEU A 84 -0.90 31.18 -8.00
C LEU A 84 -1.96 32.06 -7.34
N LEU A 85 -2.66 31.53 -6.33
CA LEU A 85 -3.64 32.28 -5.55
C LEU A 85 -2.99 33.48 -4.85
N GLY A 86 -1.85 33.26 -4.19
CA GLY A 86 -1.10 34.34 -3.53
C GLY A 86 -0.62 35.42 -4.51
N GLU A 87 -0.14 35.03 -5.70
CA GLU A 87 0.23 35.99 -6.76
C GLU A 87 -0.97 36.85 -7.19
N LYS A 88 -2.15 36.23 -7.33
CA LYS A 88 -3.39 36.93 -7.70
C LYS A 88 -3.92 37.84 -6.59
N GLU A 89 -3.81 37.44 -5.33
CA GLU A 89 -4.18 38.27 -4.19
C GLU A 89 -3.31 39.53 -4.09
N LEU A 90 -1.99 39.40 -4.33
CA LEU A 90 -1.08 40.55 -4.38
C LEU A 90 -1.44 41.51 -5.52
N GLU A 91 -1.69 40.98 -6.72
CA GLU A 91 -2.12 41.77 -7.87
C GLU A 91 -3.41 42.54 -7.58
N ILE A 92 -4.43 41.88 -7.01
CA ILE A 92 -5.69 42.50 -6.61
C ILE A 92 -5.47 43.61 -5.58
N ASN A 93 -4.59 43.39 -4.59
CA ASN A 93 -4.32 44.39 -3.57
C ASN A 93 -3.67 45.65 -4.15
N ILE A 94 -2.67 45.49 -5.03
CA ILE A 94 -2.03 46.61 -5.73
C ILE A 94 -3.06 47.37 -6.58
N LEU A 95 -3.89 46.65 -7.35
CA LEU A 95 -4.93 47.27 -8.17
C LEU A 95 -5.94 48.06 -7.33
N ARG A 96 -6.36 47.52 -6.18
CA ARG A 96 -7.25 48.22 -5.23
C ARG A 96 -6.61 49.50 -4.69
N GLU A 97 -5.32 49.48 -4.35
CA GLU A 97 -4.61 50.67 -3.89
C GLU A 97 -4.50 51.74 -4.99
N LEU A 98 -4.19 51.33 -6.22
CA LEU A 98 -4.13 52.24 -7.37
C LEU A 98 -5.48 52.91 -7.65
N VAL A 99 -6.57 52.14 -7.58
CA VAL A 99 -7.94 52.67 -7.75
C VAL A 99 -8.25 53.69 -6.64
N LYS A 100 -8.01 53.35 -5.37
CA LYS A 100 -8.21 54.28 -4.24
C LYS A 100 -7.39 55.56 -4.38
N LYS A 101 -6.14 55.46 -4.83
CA LYS A 101 -5.26 56.62 -5.04
C LYS A 101 -5.79 57.54 -6.14
N LYS A 102 -6.32 56.97 -7.23
CA LYS A 102 -6.84 57.74 -8.38
C LYS A 102 -8.25 58.28 -8.13
N HIS A 103 -9.05 57.57 -7.35
CA HIS A 103 -10.43 57.89 -7.03
C HIS A 103 -10.66 57.77 -5.51
N PRO A 104 -10.32 58.81 -4.73
CA PRO A 104 -10.41 58.78 -3.26
C PRO A 104 -11.83 58.53 -2.74
N ASP A 105 -12.84 58.92 -3.52
CA ASP A 105 -14.27 58.81 -3.18
C ASP A 105 -14.91 57.50 -3.68
N TRP A 106 -14.11 56.58 -4.26
CA TRP A 106 -14.56 55.26 -4.68
C TRP A 106 -14.93 54.42 -3.44
N LYS A 107 -16.20 54.02 -3.33
CA LYS A 107 -16.71 53.12 -2.27
C LYS A 107 -16.60 51.65 -2.67
#